data_AF-A0A1V4V5J4-F1
#
_entry.id   AF-A0A1V4V5J4-F1
#
_cell.length_a   1.000
_cell.length_b   1.000
_cell.length_c   1.000
_cell.angle_alpha   90.00
_cell.angle_beta   90.00
_cell.angle_gamma   90.00
#
_symmetry.space_group_name_H-M   'P 1'
#
loop_
_entity.id
_entity.type
_entity.pdbx_description
1 polymer ?
#
loop_
_entity_poly.entity_id
_entity_poly.type
_entity_poly.pdbx_seq_one_letter_code
_entity_poly.pdbx_strand_id
1 'polypeptide(L)'
;MNTRIMVLALLSAMMIAYPLSAAGQEEGAGYLFGSKVISGDGEGRPLSPFPVVPDFAFVDAGVNGVFDLGDPVYLNMNPQDGMVSEGDIRLSTAFSRPGQMVRLGDRDLGYRLIRFGTSGFQPAELRYYDVNGDRSYGLEDPVYLDFNPGQVTPGDLRITGYLSYQPGSLVLDSDVDSGKQTRTLPGTLSFYNANGNVDSLGGAIFDRGDIVFIDTQFPFNAVTVNDVRLSA
;
A
#
# COMPACT_ATOMS: atom_id res chain seq x y z
N MET A 1 36.98 66.44 -40.10
CA MET A 1 36.38 65.13 -40.46
C MET A 1 35.43 64.74 -39.36
N ASN A 2 34.15 64.61 -39.70
CA ASN A 2 33.04 64.40 -38.77
C ASN A 2 33.04 62.97 -38.21
N THR A 3 33.00 62.82 -36.88
CA THR A 3 32.76 61.52 -36.25
C THR A 3 31.44 61.59 -35.47
N ARG A 4 30.40 60.98 -36.04
CA ARG A 4 29.13 60.64 -35.38
C ARG A 4 29.33 59.33 -34.60
N ILE A 5 28.98 59.28 -33.32
CA ILE A 5 28.69 58.03 -32.57
C ILE A 5 27.60 58.39 -31.54
N MET A 6 26.32 58.28 -31.88
CA MET A 6 25.39 57.17 -31.59
C MET A 6 25.32 56.75 -30.11
N VAL A 7 24.24 57.21 -29.47
CA VAL A 7 23.68 56.77 -28.19
C VAL A 7 23.17 55.33 -28.33
N LEU A 8 23.59 54.42 -27.44
CA LEU A 8 23.04 53.07 -27.35
C LEU A 8 22.21 52.97 -26.06
N ALA A 9 20.88 52.90 -26.22
CA ALA A 9 19.94 52.63 -25.15
C ALA A 9 19.87 51.12 -24.88
N LEU A 10 20.05 50.70 -23.62
CA LEU A 10 19.75 49.33 -23.19
C LEU A 10 18.23 49.15 -23.10
N LEU A 11 17.67 48.26 -23.92
CA LEU A 11 16.33 47.70 -23.70
C LEU A 11 16.45 46.55 -22.69
N SER A 12 15.85 46.68 -21.51
CA SER A 12 15.60 45.55 -20.61
C SER A 12 14.28 44.88 -21.02
N ALA A 13 14.36 43.60 -21.41
CA ALA A 13 13.18 42.79 -21.68
C ALA A 13 12.57 42.34 -20.34
N MET A 14 11.42 42.90 -20.00
CA MET A 14 10.61 42.50 -18.85
C MET A 14 9.79 41.26 -19.24
N MET A 15 10.27 40.07 -18.90
CA MET A 15 9.55 38.81 -19.08
C MET A 15 8.40 38.74 -18.06
N ILE A 16 7.18 38.94 -18.54
CA ILE A 16 5.95 38.68 -17.78
C ILE A 16 5.73 37.16 -17.81
N ALA A 17 5.98 36.50 -16.68
CA ALA A 17 5.63 35.10 -16.50
C ALA A 17 4.12 34.97 -16.29
N TYR A 18 3.41 34.39 -17.25
CA TYR A 18 2.06 33.89 -17.03
C TYR A 18 2.14 32.62 -16.18
N PRO A 19 1.28 32.43 -15.16
CA PRO A 19 1.19 31.14 -14.49
C PRO A 19 0.66 30.12 -15.50
N LEU A 20 1.50 29.13 -15.82
CA LEU A 20 1.11 27.96 -16.56
C LEU A 20 0.08 27.20 -15.70
N SER A 21 -1.18 27.15 -16.12
CA SER A 21 -2.17 26.28 -15.51
C SER A 21 -1.72 24.84 -15.72
N ALA A 22 -1.32 24.17 -14.64
CA ALA A 22 -1.03 22.74 -14.63
C ALA A 22 -2.35 21.97 -14.81
N ALA A 23 -2.76 21.78 -16.05
CA ALA A 23 -3.67 20.70 -16.43
C ALA A 23 -2.79 19.45 -16.67
N GLY A 24 -2.95 18.44 -15.81
CA GLY A 24 -2.27 17.15 -15.92
C GLY A 24 -1.52 16.74 -14.65
N GLN A 25 -2.24 16.43 -13.57
CA GLN A 25 -1.76 15.54 -12.52
C GLN A 25 -2.84 14.49 -12.25
N GLU A 26 -2.79 13.39 -12.99
CA GLU A 26 -3.44 12.13 -12.59
C GLU A 26 -2.47 10.98 -12.88
N GLU A 27 -1.45 10.86 -12.03
CA GLU A 27 -1.02 9.57 -11.50
C GLU A 27 -1.22 9.66 -9.98
N GLY A 28 -1.64 8.55 -9.36
CA GLY A 28 -2.18 8.46 -8.00
C GLY A 28 -1.54 9.43 -7.00
N ALA A 29 -2.37 10.07 -6.18
CA ALA A 29 -1.91 10.90 -5.07
C ALA A 29 -0.76 10.14 -4.38
N GLY A 30 0.46 10.71 -4.42
CA GLY A 30 1.74 10.00 -4.20
C GLY A 30 1.93 9.41 -2.81
N TYR A 31 1.06 8.49 -2.44
CA TYR A 31 0.98 7.82 -1.18
C TYR A 31 1.98 6.67 -1.15
N LEU A 32 2.58 6.45 0.01
CA LEU A 32 3.52 5.35 0.19
C LEU A 32 2.76 4.15 0.75
N PHE A 33 3.10 2.96 0.26
CA PHE A 33 2.67 1.72 0.89
C PHE A 33 3.01 1.72 2.38
N GLY A 34 2.06 1.29 3.21
CA GLY A 34 2.22 1.26 4.65
C GLY A 34 2.18 2.63 5.32
N SER A 35 1.89 3.71 4.59
CA SER A 35 1.66 5.01 5.21
C SER A 35 0.31 5.04 5.92
N LYS A 36 0.28 5.67 7.09
CA LYS A 36 -0.95 5.92 7.83
C LYS A 36 -1.57 7.24 7.40
N VAL A 37 -2.89 7.30 7.41
CA VAL A 37 -3.63 8.54 7.24
C VAL A 37 -3.41 9.42 8.47
N ILE A 38 -2.99 10.66 8.24
CA ILE A 38 -2.84 11.70 9.27
C ILE A 38 -3.89 12.79 9.08
N SER A 39 -4.01 13.70 10.05
CA SER A 39 -4.97 14.79 9.93
C SER A 39 -4.68 15.70 8.74
N GLY A 40 -5.71 15.99 7.94
CA GLY A 40 -5.63 16.73 6.68
C GLY A 40 -5.29 15.88 5.46
N ASP A 41 -5.10 14.56 5.61
CA ASP A 41 -4.65 13.65 4.57
C ASP A 41 -5.79 12.84 3.93
N GLY A 42 -6.80 13.53 3.44
CA GLY A 42 -7.92 12.90 2.71
C GLY A 42 -8.95 12.20 3.59
N GLU A 43 -8.98 12.49 4.89
CA GLU A 43 -10.02 12.06 5.83
C GLU A 43 -11.43 12.41 5.29
N GLY A 44 -12.40 11.54 5.55
CA GLY A 44 -13.80 11.72 5.15
C GLY A 44 -14.12 11.32 3.71
N ARG A 45 -13.13 10.95 2.88
CA ARG A 45 -13.38 10.35 1.56
C ARG A 45 -14.11 9.03 1.71
N PRO A 46 -15.15 8.74 0.91
CA PRO A 46 -15.94 7.52 1.07
C PRO A 46 -15.12 6.28 0.71
N LEU A 47 -15.19 5.25 1.54
CA LEU A 47 -14.61 3.95 1.28
C LEU A 47 -15.69 2.97 0.82
N SER A 48 -15.35 2.14 -0.16
CA SER A 48 -16.20 1.07 -0.67
C SER A 48 -15.66 -0.28 -0.20
N PRO A 49 -16.54 -1.20 0.23
CA PRO A 49 -16.14 -2.57 0.51
C PRO A 49 -15.86 -3.31 -0.81
N PHE A 50 -15.03 -4.33 -0.77
CA PHE A 50 -14.85 -5.22 -1.92
C PHE A 50 -16.04 -6.16 -2.08
N PRO A 51 -16.60 -6.33 -3.30
CA PRO A 51 -17.65 -7.31 -3.57
C PRO A 51 -17.19 -8.76 -3.30
N VAL A 52 -15.92 -9.03 -3.56
CA VAL A 52 -15.21 -10.26 -3.20
C VAL A 52 -14.03 -9.83 -2.33
N VAL A 53 -14.01 -10.28 -1.07
CA VAL A 53 -12.94 -9.91 -0.14
C VAL A 53 -11.61 -10.47 -0.66
N PRO A 54 -10.60 -9.61 -0.90
CA PRO A 54 -9.26 -10.05 -1.29
C PRO A 54 -8.64 -10.94 -0.21
N ASP A 55 -7.73 -11.83 -0.59
CA ASP A 55 -7.00 -12.66 0.37
C ASP A 55 -5.48 -12.43 0.32
N PHE A 56 -4.83 -12.72 1.44
CA PHE A 56 -3.37 -12.71 1.50
C PHE A 56 -2.84 -14.02 0.94
N ALA A 57 -1.88 -13.93 0.03
CA ALA A 57 -1.28 -15.08 -0.62
C ALA A 57 0.21 -14.83 -0.90
N PHE A 58 0.94 -15.91 -1.18
CA PHE A 58 2.35 -15.85 -1.52
C PHE A 58 2.70 -16.76 -2.70
N VAL A 59 3.84 -16.48 -3.32
CA VAL A 59 4.48 -17.39 -4.27
C VAL A 59 5.59 -18.14 -3.54
N ASP A 60 5.54 -19.47 -3.51
CA ASP A 60 6.65 -20.33 -3.08
C ASP A 60 7.74 -20.31 -4.17
N ALA A 61 8.64 -19.32 -4.07
CA ALA A 61 9.70 -19.10 -5.05
C ALA A 61 10.83 -20.13 -4.90
N GLY A 62 11.00 -20.69 -3.70
CA GLY A 62 11.95 -21.77 -3.40
C GLY A 62 11.50 -23.14 -3.93
N VAL A 63 10.21 -23.30 -4.22
CA VAL A 63 9.55 -24.54 -4.67
C VAL A 63 9.80 -25.70 -3.69
N ASN A 64 9.71 -25.41 -2.40
CA ASN A 64 9.95 -26.37 -1.33
C ASN A 64 8.69 -26.70 -0.51
N GLY A 65 7.57 -26.07 -0.85
CA GLY A 65 6.27 -26.28 -0.20
C GLY A 65 6.14 -25.60 1.17
N VAL A 66 7.01 -24.66 1.51
CA VAL A 66 6.91 -23.82 2.71
C VAL A 66 6.89 -22.33 2.33
N PHE A 67 6.60 -21.48 3.32
CA PHE A 67 6.73 -20.03 3.17
C PHE A 67 8.07 -19.60 3.76
N ASP A 68 8.91 -18.98 2.95
CA ASP A 68 10.26 -18.54 3.28
C ASP A 68 10.43 -17.01 3.23
N LEU A 69 11.52 -16.51 3.83
CA LEU A 69 11.90 -15.08 3.76
C LEU A 69 12.16 -14.54 2.34
N GLY A 70 12.24 -15.41 1.34
CA GLY A 70 12.37 -15.03 -0.07
C GLY A 70 11.04 -14.95 -0.80
N ASP A 71 9.95 -15.40 -0.19
CA ASP A 71 8.69 -15.61 -0.89
C ASP A 71 7.90 -14.31 -1.06
N PRO A 72 7.56 -13.94 -2.30
CA PRO A 72 6.78 -12.75 -2.59
C PRO A 72 5.35 -12.86 -2.03
N VAL A 73 4.94 -11.86 -1.26
CA VAL A 73 3.59 -11.74 -0.67
C VAL A 73 2.73 -10.75 -1.45
N TYR A 74 1.46 -11.10 -1.63
CA TYR A 74 0.45 -10.35 -2.37
C TYR A 74 -0.86 -10.20 -1.58
N LEU A 75 -1.58 -9.12 -1.85
CA LEU A 75 -3.03 -9.07 -1.69
C LEU A 75 -3.63 -9.49 -3.04
N ASN A 76 -4.19 -10.70 -3.07
CA ASN A 76 -4.82 -11.27 -4.24
C ASN A 76 -6.24 -10.70 -4.38
N MET A 77 -6.45 -9.91 -5.42
CA MET A 77 -7.71 -9.20 -5.66
C MET A 77 -8.75 -10.09 -6.34
N ASN A 78 -8.32 -11.22 -6.92
CA ASN A 78 -9.20 -12.27 -7.41
C ASN A 78 -8.80 -13.61 -6.79
N PRO A 79 -9.17 -13.87 -5.52
CA PRO A 79 -8.82 -15.10 -4.82
C PRO A 79 -8.99 -16.37 -5.66
N GLN A 80 -10.05 -16.45 -6.47
CA GLN A 80 -10.52 -17.66 -7.15
C GLN A 80 -9.62 -18.19 -8.28
N ASP A 81 -8.68 -17.40 -8.80
CA ASP A 81 -7.84 -17.84 -9.93
C ASP A 81 -6.60 -18.66 -9.54
N GLY A 82 -6.14 -18.53 -8.30
CA GLY A 82 -4.98 -19.26 -7.76
C GLY A 82 -3.63 -18.85 -8.39
N MET A 83 -3.54 -17.67 -8.98
CA MET A 83 -2.33 -17.17 -9.64
C MET A 83 -2.19 -15.67 -9.47
N VAL A 84 -0.97 -15.17 -9.60
CA VAL A 84 -0.70 -13.73 -9.64
C VAL A 84 -1.34 -13.18 -10.92
N SER A 85 -2.35 -12.35 -10.76
CA SER A 85 -3.15 -11.77 -11.84
C SER A 85 -2.98 -10.26 -11.93
N GLU A 86 -3.30 -9.68 -13.08
CA GLU A 86 -3.40 -8.23 -13.19
C GLU A 86 -4.42 -7.70 -12.19
N GLY A 87 -4.08 -6.64 -11.46
CA GLY A 87 -4.89 -6.11 -10.37
C GLY A 87 -4.42 -6.51 -8.98
N ASP A 88 -3.69 -7.61 -8.82
CA ASP A 88 -3.11 -8.01 -7.53
C ASP A 88 -2.14 -6.95 -7.00
N ILE A 89 -2.04 -6.82 -5.68
CA ILE A 89 -1.15 -5.83 -5.07
C ILE A 89 0.03 -6.53 -4.41
N ARG A 90 1.25 -6.15 -4.78
CA ARG A 90 2.45 -6.65 -4.11
C ARG A 90 2.57 -6.05 -2.73
N LEU A 91 2.68 -6.87 -1.70
CA LEU A 91 2.89 -6.41 -0.33
C LEU A 91 4.36 -6.48 0.08
N SER A 92 5.17 -7.27 -0.63
CA SER A 92 6.59 -7.46 -0.36
C SER A 92 7.50 -6.83 -1.43
N THR A 93 8.78 -6.70 -1.12
CA THR A 93 9.80 -6.04 -1.96
C THR A 93 10.43 -6.94 -3.04
N ALA A 94 10.00 -8.19 -3.18
CA ALA A 94 10.72 -9.20 -3.96
C ALA A 94 10.79 -8.92 -5.48
N PHE A 95 9.72 -8.38 -6.08
CA PHE A 95 9.67 -8.09 -7.52
C PHE A 95 9.65 -6.59 -7.84
N SER A 96 8.92 -5.81 -7.06
CA SER A 96 8.79 -4.38 -7.25
C SER A 96 8.53 -3.68 -5.91
N ARG A 97 8.18 -2.40 -5.95
CA ARG A 97 7.84 -1.67 -4.75
C ARG A 97 6.53 -2.21 -4.16
N PRO A 98 6.46 -2.43 -2.83
CA PRO A 98 5.20 -2.71 -2.15
C PRO A 98 4.14 -1.66 -2.49
N GLY A 99 2.88 -2.10 -2.54
CA GLY A 99 1.70 -1.32 -2.92
C GLY A 99 1.48 -1.15 -4.41
N GLN A 100 2.39 -1.60 -5.26
CA GLN A 100 2.19 -1.56 -6.71
C GLN A 100 1.32 -2.73 -7.18
N MET A 101 0.30 -2.36 -7.96
CA MET A 101 -0.55 -3.30 -8.69
C MET A 101 0.25 -4.06 -9.76
N VAL A 102 0.00 -5.36 -9.91
CA VAL A 102 0.52 -6.21 -10.98
C VAL A 102 -0.11 -5.78 -12.30
N ARG A 103 0.71 -5.69 -13.34
CA ARG A 103 0.33 -5.25 -14.69
C ARG A 103 0.60 -6.35 -15.70
N LEU A 104 -0.11 -6.29 -16.82
CA LEU A 104 0.24 -7.07 -18.01
C LEU A 104 1.71 -6.90 -18.39
N GLY A 105 2.42 -8.04 -18.49
CA GLY A 105 3.84 -8.09 -18.83
C GLY A 105 4.80 -8.00 -17.64
N ASP A 106 4.30 -7.81 -16.41
CA ASP A 106 5.14 -7.92 -15.23
C ASP A 106 5.69 -9.34 -15.06
N ARG A 107 6.90 -9.46 -14.53
CA ARG A 107 7.66 -10.73 -14.48
C ARG A 107 7.01 -11.82 -13.63
N ASP A 108 6.24 -11.41 -12.64
CA ASP A 108 5.57 -12.28 -11.67
C ASP A 108 4.15 -12.68 -12.10
N LEU A 109 3.62 -12.11 -13.18
CA LEU A 109 2.30 -12.46 -13.71
C LEU A 109 2.22 -13.95 -14.05
N GLY A 110 1.16 -14.61 -13.59
CA GLY A 110 0.87 -16.02 -13.83
C GLY A 110 1.59 -17.00 -12.89
N TYR A 111 2.39 -16.51 -11.93
CA TYR A 111 2.93 -17.38 -10.89
C TYR A 111 1.84 -17.94 -10.00
N ARG A 112 1.96 -19.20 -9.61
CA ARG A 112 0.96 -19.86 -8.75
C ARG A 112 0.97 -19.20 -7.37
N LEU A 113 -0.21 -18.81 -6.90
CA LEU A 113 -0.42 -18.31 -5.55
C LEU A 113 -0.83 -19.43 -4.60
N ILE A 114 -0.28 -19.38 -3.39
CA ILE A 114 -0.68 -20.18 -2.24
C ILE A 114 -1.32 -19.23 -1.24
N ARG A 115 -2.59 -19.47 -0.91
CA ARG A 115 -3.34 -18.65 0.03
C ARG A 115 -3.00 -19.03 1.46
N PHE A 116 -2.76 -18.02 2.31
CA PHE A 116 -2.69 -18.25 3.75
C PHE A 116 -4.06 -18.74 4.29
N GLY A 117 -4.05 -19.54 5.35
CA GLY A 117 -5.28 -20.12 5.92
C GLY A 117 -5.88 -21.30 5.15
N THR A 118 -5.19 -21.81 4.13
CA THR A 118 -5.55 -23.06 3.44
C THR A 118 -4.64 -24.21 3.85
N SER A 119 -5.05 -25.46 3.58
CA SER A 119 -4.39 -26.70 4.03
C SER A 119 -2.85 -26.65 3.95
N GLY A 120 -2.20 -26.49 5.11
CA GLY A 120 -0.74 -26.44 5.25
C GLY A 120 -0.21 -25.11 5.82
N PHE A 121 -0.97 -24.03 5.76
CA PHE A 121 -0.55 -22.69 6.19
C PHE A 121 -1.55 -22.07 7.15
N GLN A 122 -1.06 -21.45 8.21
CA GLN A 122 -1.92 -20.70 9.13
C GLN A 122 -2.54 -19.49 8.41
N PRO A 123 -3.72 -19.02 8.83
CA PRO A 123 -4.26 -17.75 8.37
C PRO A 123 -3.30 -16.62 8.73
N ALA A 124 -3.08 -15.71 7.78
CA ALA A 124 -2.36 -14.47 8.06
C ALA A 124 -3.30 -13.49 8.78
N GLU A 125 -2.82 -12.83 9.83
CA GLU A 125 -3.59 -11.86 10.60
C GLU A 125 -2.96 -10.46 10.53
N LEU A 126 -3.79 -9.43 10.38
CA LEU A 126 -3.34 -8.06 10.59
C LEU A 126 -3.24 -7.78 12.09
N ARG A 127 -2.04 -7.43 12.54
CA ARG A 127 -1.75 -7.20 13.96
C ARG A 127 -0.88 -5.96 14.14
N TYR A 128 -0.96 -5.32 15.29
CA TYR A 128 -0.11 -4.18 15.63
C TYR A 128 0.72 -4.47 16.88
N TYR A 129 1.92 -3.89 16.92
CA TYR A 129 2.72 -3.80 18.13
C TYR A 129 2.42 -2.47 18.83
N ASP A 130 1.89 -2.55 20.04
CA ASP A 130 1.58 -1.43 20.93
C ASP A 130 2.89 -0.87 21.52
N VAL A 131 3.46 0.16 20.88
CA VAL A 131 4.80 0.68 21.17
C VAL A 131 4.83 1.42 22.50
N ASN A 132 3.75 2.14 22.82
CA ASN A 132 3.68 2.98 24.02
C ASN A 132 3.04 2.25 25.22
N GLY A 133 2.46 1.07 25.01
CA GLY A 133 1.85 0.22 26.04
C GLY A 133 0.47 0.68 26.49
N ASP A 134 -0.20 1.54 25.72
CA ASP A 134 -1.50 2.13 26.09
C ASP A 134 -2.70 1.20 25.82
N ARG A 135 -2.44 0.05 25.19
CA ARG A 135 -3.41 -1.01 24.84
C ARG A 135 -4.42 -0.60 23.78
N SER A 136 -4.14 0.45 23.04
CA SER A 136 -4.91 0.91 21.89
C SER A 136 -4.03 0.94 20.64
N TYR A 137 -4.66 0.99 19.47
CA TYR A 137 -3.95 1.16 18.20
C TYR A 137 -3.86 2.66 17.88
N GLY A 138 -2.64 3.17 17.75
CA GLY A 138 -2.32 4.56 17.46
C GLY A 138 -1.38 4.73 16.27
N LEU A 139 -1.09 6.00 15.93
CA LEU A 139 -0.25 6.34 14.77
C LEU A 139 1.18 5.79 14.87
N GLU A 140 1.72 5.63 16.08
CA GLU A 140 3.08 5.16 16.32
C GLU A 140 3.21 3.62 16.28
N ASP A 141 2.08 2.90 16.30
CA ASP A 141 2.09 1.44 16.38
C ASP A 141 2.28 0.80 15.00
N PRO A 142 3.37 0.06 14.77
CA PRO A 142 3.56 -0.59 13.49
C PRO A 142 2.59 -1.75 13.31
N VAL A 143 2.13 -1.93 12.08
CA VAL A 143 1.24 -3.01 11.64
C VAL A 143 2.04 -4.06 10.89
N TYR A 144 1.73 -5.32 11.18
CA TYR A 144 2.30 -6.50 10.56
C TYR A 144 1.18 -7.35 9.97
N LEU A 145 1.50 -8.04 8.89
CA LEU A 145 0.79 -9.24 8.49
C LEU A 145 1.54 -10.41 9.13
N ASP A 146 0.95 -10.96 10.17
CA ASP A 146 1.51 -11.96 11.08
C ASP A 146 1.06 -13.35 10.63
N PHE A 147 2.00 -14.26 10.41
CA PHE A 147 1.76 -15.62 9.93
C PHE A 147 1.77 -16.66 11.06
N ASN A 148 2.11 -16.26 12.28
CA ASN A 148 2.07 -17.07 13.49
C ASN A 148 1.62 -16.22 14.70
N PRO A 149 0.29 -15.98 14.82
CA PRO A 149 -0.25 -14.90 15.64
C PRO A 149 0.16 -14.90 17.10
N GLY A 150 0.48 -13.70 17.61
CA GLY A 150 0.61 -13.40 19.05
C GLY A 150 1.85 -12.57 19.39
N GLN A 151 2.87 -12.66 18.55
CA GLN A 151 4.06 -11.83 18.61
C GLN A 151 4.64 -11.67 17.22
N VAL A 152 5.41 -10.62 16.99
CA VAL A 152 6.20 -10.47 15.78
C VAL A 152 7.22 -11.62 15.72
N THR A 153 7.17 -12.41 14.65
CA THR A 153 8.07 -13.53 14.39
C THR A 153 8.84 -13.34 13.09
N PRO A 154 10.01 -14.00 12.94
CA PRO A 154 10.72 -14.01 11.68
C PRO A 154 9.83 -14.57 10.56
N GLY A 155 9.75 -13.84 9.45
CA GLY A 155 8.82 -14.15 8.36
C GLY A 155 7.56 -13.28 8.36
N ASP A 156 7.20 -12.60 9.44
CA ASP A 156 6.08 -11.65 9.40
C ASP A 156 6.40 -10.49 8.46
N LEU A 157 5.39 -9.99 7.76
CA LEU A 157 5.55 -8.86 6.84
C LEU A 157 5.20 -7.56 7.56
N ARG A 158 6.11 -6.58 7.52
CA ARG A 158 5.84 -5.22 7.98
C ARG A 158 4.91 -4.53 7.00
N ILE A 159 3.65 -4.35 7.36
CA ILE A 159 2.71 -3.54 6.55
C ILE A 159 3.11 -2.08 6.65
N THR A 160 3.31 -1.57 7.87
CA THR A 160 3.93 -0.25 8.08
C THR A 160 5.39 -0.42 8.47
N GLY A 161 6.20 0.60 8.23
CA GLY A 161 7.61 0.59 8.67
C GLY A 161 7.71 0.63 10.19
N TYR A 162 8.86 0.18 10.70
CA TYR A 162 9.22 0.31 12.12
C TYR A 162 10.68 0.70 12.23
N LEU A 163 10.96 1.85 12.86
CA LEU A 163 12.31 2.43 12.94
C LEU A 163 12.96 2.53 11.53
N SER A 164 14.06 1.82 11.30
CA SER A 164 14.77 1.78 10.02
C SER A 164 14.24 0.72 9.04
N TYR A 165 13.33 -0.14 9.47
CA TYR A 165 12.78 -1.22 8.65
C TYR A 165 11.63 -0.70 7.80
N GLN A 166 11.72 -0.98 6.50
CA GLN A 166 10.80 -0.42 5.52
C GLN A 166 9.47 -1.20 5.49
N PRO A 167 8.36 -0.53 5.15
CA PRO A 167 7.14 -1.20 4.71
C PRO A 167 7.43 -2.25 3.62
N GLY A 168 6.78 -3.40 3.73
CA GLY A 168 6.90 -4.55 2.83
C GLY A 168 8.19 -5.36 2.99
N SER A 169 8.97 -5.10 4.04
CA SER A 169 10.07 -5.98 4.45
C SER A 169 9.55 -7.11 5.36
N LEU A 170 10.15 -8.29 5.25
CA LEU A 170 9.93 -9.38 6.20
C LEU A 170 10.81 -9.19 7.44
N VAL A 171 10.32 -9.63 8.58
CA VAL A 171 11.05 -9.60 9.85
C VAL A 171 12.11 -10.70 9.86
N LEU A 172 13.33 -10.35 10.27
CA LEU A 172 14.42 -11.29 10.52
C LEU A 172 14.55 -11.56 12.03
N ASP A 173 15.14 -12.70 12.39
CA ASP A 173 15.36 -13.09 13.79
C ASP A 173 16.19 -12.07 14.57
N SER A 174 17.12 -11.39 13.90
CA SER A 174 17.96 -10.35 14.49
C SER A 174 17.29 -8.98 14.60
N ASP A 175 16.08 -8.80 14.05
CA ASP A 175 15.45 -7.48 14.02
C ASP A 175 14.90 -7.09 15.40
N VAL A 176 14.92 -5.78 15.68
CA VAL A 176 14.60 -5.26 17.02
C VAL A 176 13.12 -5.38 17.39
N ASP A 177 12.25 -5.59 16.41
CA ASP A 177 10.84 -5.92 16.56
C ASP A 177 10.58 -7.42 16.67
N SER A 178 11.55 -8.30 16.40
CA SER A 178 11.40 -9.74 16.63
C SER A 178 11.06 -10.02 18.11
N GLY A 179 10.05 -10.86 18.34
CA GLY A 179 9.55 -11.25 19.66
C GLY A 179 8.67 -10.22 20.38
N LYS A 180 8.35 -9.08 19.76
CA LYS A 180 7.43 -8.09 20.36
C LYS A 180 6.00 -8.62 20.35
N GLN A 181 5.29 -8.48 21.47
CA GLN A 181 3.90 -8.94 21.58
C GLN A 181 2.99 -8.10 20.69
N THR A 182 2.08 -8.75 19.96
CA THR A 182 1.16 -8.08 19.05
C THR A 182 -0.29 -8.27 19.47
N ARG A 183 -1.13 -7.31 19.11
CA ARG A 183 -2.58 -7.34 19.29
C ARG A 183 -3.24 -7.40 17.92
N THR A 184 -4.39 -8.05 17.83
CA THR A 184 -5.20 -8.02 16.60
C THR A 184 -5.54 -6.58 16.24
N LEU A 185 -5.27 -6.19 15.00
CA LEU A 185 -5.68 -4.90 14.48
C LEU A 185 -7.17 -4.95 14.18
N PRO A 186 -8.02 -4.13 14.82
CA PRO A 186 -9.40 -4.00 14.38
C PRO A 186 -9.40 -3.29 13.03
N GLY A 187 -9.90 -3.96 11.99
CA GLY A 187 -10.06 -3.34 10.69
C GLY A 187 -10.56 -4.27 9.60
N THR A 188 -10.94 -3.68 8.47
CA THR A 188 -11.35 -4.36 7.25
C THR A 188 -10.57 -3.82 6.06
N LEU A 189 -10.54 -4.57 4.97
CA LEU A 189 -10.06 -4.08 3.69
C LEU A 189 -11.19 -3.34 2.96
N SER A 190 -10.89 -2.13 2.54
CA SER A 190 -11.78 -1.26 1.75
C SER A 190 -10.96 -0.48 0.72
N PHE A 191 -11.60 0.16 -0.24
CA PHE A 191 -10.91 1.01 -1.21
C PHE A 191 -11.60 2.35 -1.43
N TYR A 192 -10.80 3.37 -1.70
CA TYR A 192 -11.27 4.64 -2.22
C TYR A 192 -11.31 4.56 -3.75
N ASN A 193 -12.53 4.60 -4.30
CA ASN A 193 -12.77 4.69 -5.73
C ASN A 193 -12.48 6.12 -6.21
N ALA A 194 -11.28 6.34 -6.74
CA ALA A 194 -10.78 7.67 -7.08
C ALA A 194 -11.40 8.20 -8.37
N ASN A 195 -11.68 7.33 -9.34
CA ASN A 195 -12.23 7.72 -10.63
C ASN A 195 -13.77 7.74 -10.65
N GLY A 196 -14.42 7.21 -9.62
CA GLY A 196 -15.87 7.22 -9.44
C GLY A 196 -16.62 6.27 -10.37
N ASN A 197 -15.94 5.29 -10.97
CA ASN A 197 -16.56 4.27 -11.81
C ASN A 197 -17.56 3.42 -10.99
N VAL A 198 -18.62 2.93 -11.62
CA VAL A 198 -19.57 2.03 -10.97
C VAL A 198 -20.04 0.97 -11.95
N ASP A 199 -20.43 -0.18 -11.42
CA ASP A 199 -21.07 -1.24 -12.19
C ASP A 199 -22.53 -0.87 -12.54
N SER A 200 -23.21 -1.77 -13.26
CA SER A 200 -24.60 -1.57 -13.65
C SER A 200 -25.59 -1.49 -12.47
N LEU A 201 -25.18 -1.90 -11.27
CA LEU A 201 -25.96 -1.86 -10.04
C LEU A 201 -25.58 -0.67 -9.15
N GLY A 202 -24.62 0.17 -9.57
CA GLY A 202 -24.12 1.31 -8.81
C GLY A 202 -23.04 0.96 -7.77
N GLY A 203 -22.51 -0.26 -7.76
CA GLY A 203 -21.39 -0.66 -6.93
C GLY A 203 -20.08 -0.11 -7.46
N ALA A 204 -19.22 0.43 -6.58
CA ALA A 204 -17.89 0.89 -6.97
C ALA A 204 -17.05 -0.26 -7.55
N ILE A 205 -16.31 0.01 -8.63
CA ILE A 205 -15.43 -0.98 -9.26
C ILE A 205 -14.00 -0.66 -8.84
N PHE A 206 -13.35 -1.56 -8.11
CA PHE A 206 -11.92 -1.41 -7.86
C PHE A 206 -11.13 -1.56 -9.16
N ASP A 207 -10.37 -0.54 -9.52
CA ASP A 207 -9.45 -0.60 -10.66
C ASP A 207 -8.19 0.28 -10.47
N ARG A 208 -7.50 0.55 -11.58
CA ARG A 208 -6.25 1.28 -11.58
C ARG A 208 -6.45 2.74 -11.19
N GLY A 209 -5.76 3.16 -10.13
CA GLY A 209 -5.83 4.52 -9.59
C GLY A 209 -6.59 4.58 -8.27
N ASP A 210 -7.29 3.50 -7.91
CA ASP A 210 -7.92 3.36 -6.61
C ASP A 210 -6.92 3.02 -5.51
N ILE A 211 -7.27 3.42 -4.29
CA ILE A 211 -6.40 3.25 -3.13
C ILE A 211 -7.03 2.24 -2.17
N VAL A 212 -6.32 1.16 -1.88
CA VAL A 212 -6.72 0.16 -0.89
C VAL A 212 -6.27 0.60 0.49
N PHE A 213 -7.16 0.47 1.47
CA PHE A 213 -6.91 0.76 2.87
C PHE A 213 -7.16 -0.46 3.73
N ILE A 214 -6.36 -0.60 4.79
CA ILE A 214 -6.86 -1.18 6.04
C ILE A 214 -7.65 -0.08 6.73
N ASP A 215 -8.97 -0.19 6.68
CA ASP A 215 -9.92 0.67 7.40
C ASP A 215 -10.02 0.18 8.83
N THR A 216 -9.48 0.97 9.76
CA THR A 216 -9.33 0.62 11.17
C THR A 216 -10.49 1.11 12.04
N GLN A 217 -11.44 1.82 11.44
CA GLN A 217 -12.59 2.41 12.12
C GLN A 217 -13.94 1.93 11.56
N PHE A 218 -13.98 0.74 10.95
CA PHE A 218 -15.22 0.09 10.52
C PHE A 218 -16.32 0.11 11.63
N PRO A 219 -17.59 0.43 11.33
CA PRO A 219 -18.23 0.55 10.01
C PRO A 219 -18.28 1.98 9.45
N PHE A 220 -17.37 2.88 9.86
CA PHE A 220 -17.27 4.17 9.18
C PHE A 220 -16.67 3.95 7.79
N ASN A 221 -17.53 3.83 6.77
CA ASN A 221 -17.15 3.65 5.37
C ASN A 221 -16.53 4.93 4.77
N ALA A 222 -15.52 5.48 5.41
CA ALA A 222 -14.78 6.65 5.01
C ALA A 222 -13.35 6.55 5.50
N VAL A 223 -12.42 7.18 4.79
CA VAL A 223 -11.02 7.28 5.20
C VAL A 223 -10.96 8.03 6.54
N THR A 224 -10.29 7.44 7.52
CA THR A 224 -10.10 7.99 8.85
C THR A 224 -8.62 8.03 9.24
N VAL A 225 -8.28 8.86 10.24
CA VAL A 225 -6.93 8.84 10.81
C VAL A 225 -6.59 7.43 11.24
N ASN A 226 -5.34 7.03 11.01
CA ASN A 226 -4.77 5.75 11.41
C ASN A 226 -5.13 4.57 10.50
N ASP A 227 -5.97 4.77 9.49
CA ASP A 227 -6.10 3.84 8.37
C ASP A 227 -4.76 3.70 7.64
N VAL A 228 -4.51 2.51 7.10
CA VAL A 228 -3.21 2.18 6.48
C VAL A 228 -3.38 1.97 4.99
N ARG A 229 -2.57 2.63 4.17
CA ARG A 229 -2.61 2.48 2.72
C ARG A 229 -1.85 1.24 2.26
N LEU A 230 -2.54 0.37 1.52
CA LEU A 230 -1.96 -0.84 0.94
C LEU A 230 -1.67 -0.72 -0.56
N SER A 231 -2.16 0.31 -1.26
CA SER A 231 -1.75 0.60 -2.64
C SER A 231 -1.22 2.02 -2.80
N ALA A 232 -0.43 2.22 -3.86
CA ALA A 232 0.28 3.44 -4.18
C ALA A 232 0.24 3.73 -5.69
#